data_AF-A0A6F8T7N9-F1
#
_entry.id   AF-A0A6F8T7N9-F1
#
_cell.length_a   1.000
_cell.length_b   1.000
_cell.length_c   1.000
_cell.angle_alpha   90.00
_cell.angle_beta   90.00
_cell.angle_gamma   90.00
#
_symmetry.space_group_name_H-M   'P 1'
#
loop_
_entity.id
_entity.type
_entity.pdbx_description
1 polymer ?
#
loop_
_entity_poly.entity_id
_entity_poly.type
_entity_poly.pdbx_seq_one_letter_code
_entity_poly.pdbx_strand_id
1 'polypeptide(L)'
;MRIIKLIALSFLITLPWQLALADATTAQALVKINICYDAADKIDPEFVKCSLKEIQKIPNPKGYKCRILSDDKRKSANGKIRIIFYTASGFMTYCTGTAGDKLMINSCASEQGKVVTPSDELIIAPP
;
A
#
# COMPACT_ATOMS: atom_id res chain seq x y z
N MET A 1 -29.45 32.45 24.33
CA MET A 1 -29.38 31.01 23.98
C MET A 1 -29.40 30.68 22.48
N ARG A 2 -29.75 31.58 21.56
CA ARG A 2 -29.73 31.29 20.10
C ARG A 2 -28.33 31.33 19.45
N ILE A 3 -27.40 32.13 19.99
CA ILE A 3 -26.05 32.32 19.43
C ILE A 3 -25.14 31.10 19.68
N ILE A 4 -25.31 30.40 20.81
CA ILE A 4 -24.53 29.20 21.15
C ILE A 4 -24.78 28.06 20.14
N LYS A 5 -26.01 27.96 19.61
CA LYS A 5 -26.36 26.96 18.57
C LYS A 5 -25.69 27.24 17.23
N LEU A 6 -25.38 28.51 16.91
CA LEU A 6 -24.68 28.88 15.69
C LEU A 6 -23.18 28.53 15.76
N ILE A 7 -22.55 28.70 16.93
CA ILE A 7 -21.13 28.38 17.12
C ILE A 7 -20.87 26.86 17.04
N ALA A 8 -21.80 26.05 17.54
CA ALA A 8 -21.69 24.60 17.46
C ALA A 8 -21.82 24.05 16.02
N LEU A 9 -22.57 24.74 15.14
CA LEU A 9 -22.73 24.32 13.75
C LEU A 9 -21.50 24.65 12.89
N SER A 10 -20.78 25.72 13.22
CA SER A 10 -19.55 26.13 12.52
C SER A 10 -18.38 25.16 12.70
N PHE A 11 -18.31 24.47 13.85
CA PHE A 11 -17.24 23.52 14.16
C PHE A 11 -17.35 22.18 13.40
N LEU A 12 -18.53 21.84 12.88
CA LEU A 12 -18.73 20.63 12.09
C LEU A 12 -18.21 20.76 10.65
N ILE A 13 -17.94 21.98 10.18
CA ILE A 13 -17.46 22.24 8.81
C ILE A 13 -15.92 22.20 8.74
N THR A 14 -15.23 22.27 9.87
CA THR A 14 -13.76 22.17 9.94
C THR A 14 -13.26 20.77 10.24
N LEU A 15 -14.13 19.76 10.26
CA LEU A 15 -13.68 18.38 10.31
C LEU A 15 -12.83 18.13 9.07
N PRO A 16 -11.51 17.93 9.21
CA PRO A 16 -10.68 17.66 8.06
C PRO A 16 -11.19 16.33 7.52
N TRP A 17 -11.73 16.34 6.31
CA TRP A 17 -11.97 15.13 5.54
C TRP A 17 -10.61 14.47 5.28
N GLN A 18 -10.07 13.81 6.31
CA GLN A 18 -8.95 12.89 6.17
C GLN A 18 -9.55 11.57 5.68
N LEU A 19 -10.15 11.63 4.48
CA LEU A 19 -10.28 10.46 3.66
C LEU A 19 -8.85 9.97 3.48
N ALA A 20 -8.53 8.84 4.10
CA ALA A 20 -7.23 8.21 4.10
C ALA A 20 -6.89 7.75 2.68
N LEU A 21 -6.54 8.71 1.83
CA LEU A 21 -5.91 8.47 0.54
C LEU A 21 -4.48 8.01 0.82
N ALA A 22 -4.03 7.05 0.02
CA ALA A 22 -2.62 6.62 0.00
C ALA A 22 -1.74 7.88 -0.09
N ASP A 23 -0.79 8.03 0.84
CA ASP A 23 0.07 9.21 0.84
C ASP A 23 0.96 9.25 -0.41
N ALA A 24 1.52 10.42 -0.73
CA ALA A 24 2.29 10.62 -1.95
C ALA A 24 3.46 9.64 -2.12
N THR A 25 4.02 9.09 -1.03
CA THR A 25 5.11 8.11 -1.08
C THR A 25 4.56 6.76 -1.53
N THR A 26 3.47 6.31 -0.91
CA THR A 26 2.81 5.05 -1.28
C THR A 26 2.25 5.08 -2.70
N ALA A 27 1.69 6.21 -3.15
CA ALA A 27 1.23 6.39 -4.52
C ALA A 27 2.37 6.28 -5.54
N GLN A 28 3.51 6.94 -5.29
CA GLN A 28 4.69 6.82 -6.16
C GLN A 28 5.24 5.39 -6.19
N ALA A 29 5.24 4.70 -5.04
CA ALA A 29 5.68 3.31 -4.96
C ALA A 29 4.80 2.38 -5.82
N LEU A 30 3.48 2.55 -5.81
CA LEU A 30 2.57 1.78 -6.67
C LEU A 30 2.87 1.98 -8.17
N VAL A 31 3.18 3.21 -8.59
CA VAL A 31 3.59 3.50 -9.98
C VAL A 31 4.87 2.74 -10.33
N LYS A 32 5.87 2.74 -9.43
CA LYS A 32 7.13 2.01 -9.63
C LYS A 32 6.94 0.50 -9.70
N ILE A 33 6.07 -0.06 -8.86
CA ILE A 33 5.69 -1.48 -8.91
C ILE A 33 5.06 -1.83 -10.26
N ASN A 34 4.18 -0.97 -10.77
CA ASN A 34 3.49 -1.20 -12.03
C ASN A 34 4.46 -1.26 -13.24
N ILE A 35 5.49 -0.39 -13.25
CA ILE A 35 6.54 -0.42 -14.29
C ILE A 35 7.24 -1.78 -14.34
N CYS A 36 7.58 -2.33 -13.17
CA CYS A 36 8.21 -3.65 -13.07
C CYS A 36 7.26 -4.80 -13.46
N TYR A 37 5.96 -4.62 -13.22
CA TYR A 37 4.95 -5.62 -13.57
C TYR A 37 4.75 -5.75 -15.07
N ASP A 38 4.72 -4.62 -15.79
CA ASP A 38 4.55 -4.60 -17.24
C ASP A 38 5.76 -5.24 -17.96
N ALA A 39 6.95 -5.17 -17.36
CA ALA A 39 8.16 -5.79 -17.90
C ALA A 39 8.31 -7.29 -17.58
N ALA A 40 7.53 -7.83 -16.65
CA ALA A 40 7.65 -9.21 -16.19
C ALA A 40 6.57 -10.12 -16.82
N ASP A 41 6.93 -11.34 -17.21
CA ASP A 41 5.97 -12.33 -17.71
C ASP A 41 5.25 -13.08 -16.57
N LYS A 42 5.81 -13.02 -15.35
CA LYS A 42 5.33 -13.75 -14.16
C LYS A 42 5.44 -12.90 -12.90
N ILE A 43 4.70 -13.29 -11.88
CA ILE A 43 4.78 -12.70 -10.54
C ILE A 43 5.77 -13.53 -9.75
N ASP A 44 7.04 -13.28 -10.01
CA ASP A 44 8.15 -14.09 -9.50
C ASP A 44 9.13 -13.24 -8.67
N PRO A 45 10.19 -13.85 -8.11
CA PRO A 45 11.17 -13.11 -7.33
C PRO A 45 11.86 -11.97 -8.10
N GLU A 46 11.93 -12.03 -9.44
CA GLU A 46 12.54 -10.97 -10.25
C GLU A 46 11.63 -9.73 -10.31
N PHE A 47 10.32 -9.93 -10.47
CA PHE A 47 9.33 -8.85 -10.35
C PHE A 47 9.42 -8.16 -8.98
N VAL A 48 9.48 -8.94 -7.90
CA VAL A 48 9.60 -8.38 -6.53
C VAL A 48 10.92 -7.63 -6.38
N LYS A 49 12.03 -8.18 -6.89
CA LYS A 49 13.34 -7.54 -6.84
C LYS A 49 13.39 -6.23 -7.64
N CYS A 50 12.80 -6.20 -8.84
CA CYS A 50 12.65 -4.99 -9.63
C CYS A 50 11.85 -3.93 -8.85
N SER A 51 10.69 -4.33 -8.33
CA SER A 51 9.80 -3.45 -7.58
C SER A 51 10.52 -2.81 -6.39
N LEU A 52 11.21 -3.62 -5.57
CA LEU A 52 11.97 -3.12 -4.43
C LEU A 52 13.10 -2.16 -4.85
N LYS A 53 13.82 -2.48 -5.94
CA LYS A 53 14.88 -1.62 -6.47
C LYS A 53 14.35 -0.26 -6.93
N GLU A 54 13.19 -0.22 -7.58
CA GLU A 54 12.60 1.04 -8.02
C GLU A 54 12.00 1.85 -6.86
N ILE A 55 11.40 1.19 -5.86
CA ILE A 55 10.86 1.85 -4.66
C ILE A 55 11.99 2.48 -3.83
N GLN A 56 13.16 1.86 -3.74
CA GLN A 56 14.33 2.41 -3.02
C GLN A 56 14.81 3.76 -3.57
N LYS A 57 14.43 4.12 -4.80
CA LYS A 57 14.76 5.42 -5.40
C LYS A 57 13.82 6.55 -4.94
N ILE A 58 12.72 6.21 -4.27
CA ILE A 58 11.73 7.18 -3.78
C ILE A 58 12.20 7.70 -2.41
N PRO A 59 12.20 9.03 -2.17
CA PRO A 59 12.43 9.57 -0.84
C PRO A 59 11.48 8.96 0.18
N ASN A 60 12.03 8.39 1.26
CA ASN A 60 11.27 7.65 2.26
C ASN A 60 11.42 8.24 3.68
N PRO A 61 10.96 9.49 3.92
CA PRO A 61 11.16 10.18 5.20
C PRO A 61 10.41 9.52 6.36
N LYS A 62 9.36 8.74 6.08
CA LYS A 62 8.56 8.01 7.08
C LYS A 62 9.02 6.57 7.32
N GLY A 63 10.06 6.10 6.62
CA GLY A 63 10.61 4.77 6.79
C GLY A 63 9.65 3.64 6.42
N TYR A 64 8.84 3.80 5.38
CA TYR A 64 7.99 2.76 4.84
C TYR A 64 8.81 1.54 4.40
N LYS A 65 8.38 0.36 4.83
CA LYS A 65 8.71 -0.93 4.24
C LYS A 65 7.56 -1.37 3.33
N CYS A 66 7.86 -2.16 2.30
CA CYS A 66 6.87 -2.65 1.34
C CYS A 66 6.94 -4.18 1.25
N ARG A 67 5.78 -4.83 1.29
CA ARG A 67 5.60 -6.27 1.06
C ARG A 67 4.63 -6.48 -0.08
N ILE A 68 4.99 -7.33 -1.03
CA ILE A 68 4.13 -7.72 -2.15
C ILE A 68 3.81 -9.20 -1.98
N LEU A 69 2.52 -9.52 -1.95
CA LEU A 69 2.01 -10.87 -1.81
C LEU A 69 1.12 -11.15 -3.02
N SER A 70 1.25 -12.33 -3.62
CA SER A 70 0.32 -12.78 -4.65
C SER A 70 -0.12 -14.20 -4.37
N ASP A 71 -1.37 -14.46 -4.67
CA ASP A 71 -1.97 -15.78 -4.50
C ASP A 71 -1.52 -16.72 -5.64
N ASP A 72 -1.06 -16.17 -6.77
CA ASP A 72 -0.58 -16.90 -7.94
C ASP A 72 0.85 -16.48 -8.33
N LYS A 73 1.64 -17.43 -8.82
CA LYS A 73 3.00 -17.16 -9.34
C LYS A 73 3.01 -16.66 -10.79
N ARG A 74 1.85 -16.55 -11.42
CA ARG A 74 1.69 -16.15 -12.83
C ARG A 74 0.59 -15.12 -12.96
N LYS A 75 0.69 -14.32 -14.03
CA LYS A 75 -0.38 -13.41 -14.45
C LYS A 75 -1.66 -14.22 -14.72
N SER A 76 -2.77 -13.77 -14.16
CA SER A 76 -4.07 -14.41 -14.24
C SER A 76 -5.14 -13.34 -14.09
N ALA A 77 -6.18 -13.38 -14.92
CA ALA A 77 -7.32 -12.45 -14.81
C ALA A 77 -8.01 -12.53 -13.44
N ASN A 78 -7.86 -13.66 -12.72
CA ASN A 78 -8.35 -13.87 -11.37
C ASN A 78 -7.25 -13.79 -10.30
N GLY A 79 -6.01 -13.54 -10.72
CA GLY A 79 -4.85 -13.49 -9.85
C GLY A 79 -4.93 -12.28 -8.93
N LYS A 80 -4.89 -12.53 -7.63
CA LYS A 80 -4.92 -11.48 -6.62
C LYS A 80 -3.51 -11.10 -6.20
N ILE A 81 -3.31 -9.80 -6.01
CA ILE A 81 -2.07 -9.26 -5.46
C ILE A 81 -2.42 -8.27 -4.34
N ARG A 82 -1.61 -8.32 -3.29
CA ARG A 82 -1.71 -7.47 -2.11
C ARG A 82 -0.37 -6.76 -1.94
N ILE A 83 -0.41 -5.45 -1.86
CA ILE A 83 0.76 -4.60 -1.64
C ILE A 83 0.56 -3.91 -0.29
N ILE A 84 1.48 -4.13 0.64
CA ILE A 84 1.37 -3.64 2.01
C ILE A 84 2.56 -2.73 2.28
N PHE A 85 2.28 -1.46 2.56
CA PHE A 85 3.23 -0.50 3.07
C PHE A 85 3.07 -0.38 4.58
N TYR A 86 4.16 -0.40 5.34
CA TYR A 86 4.10 -0.27 6.78
C TYR A 86 5.29 0.49 7.33
N THR A 87 5.10 1.20 8.43
CA THR A 87 6.14 1.99 9.12
C THR A 87 6.42 1.42 10.51
N ALA A 88 7.56 1.78 11.09
CA ALA A 88 7.89 1.42 12.47
C ALA A 88 6.91 2.03 13.50
N SER A 89 6.18 3.09 13.14
CA SER A 89 5.14 3.69 13.99
C SER A 89 3.79 2.95 13.94
N GLY A 90 3.69 1.85 13.18
CA GLY A 90 2.48 1.04 13.07
C GLY A 90 1.47 1.54 12.04
N PHE A 91 1.76 2.61 11.30
CA PHE A 91 0.90 3.00 10.18
C PHE A 91 1.04 1.99 9.04
N MET A 92 -0.08 1.43 8.60
CA MET A 92 -0.16 0.45 7.51
C MET A 92 -1.07 0.95 6.40
N THR A 93 -0.66 0.73 5.16
CA THR A 93 -1.47 0.94 3.96
C THR A 93 -1.48 -0.35 3.17
N TYR A 94 -2.66 -0.94 3.01
CA TYR A 94 -2.84 -2.16 2.24
C TYR A 94 -3.60 -1.84 0.95
N CYS A 95 -3.04 -2.28 -0.16
CA CYS A 95 -3.64 -2.16 -1.48
C CYS A 95 -3.93 -3.56 -2.02
N THR A 96 -5.13 -3.76 -2.55
CA THR A 96 -5.51 -4.98 -3.25
C THR A 96 -5.63 -4.69 -4.73
N GLY A 97 -5.21 -5.65 -5.55
CA GLY A 97 -5.21 -5.52 -6.99
C GLY A 97 -5.44 -6.84 -7.72
N THR A 98 -5.66 -6.72 -9.01
CA THR A 98 -5.74 -7.83 -9.95
C THR A 98 -4.46 -7.88 -10.77
N ALA A 99 -3.87 -9.07 -10.86
CA ALA A 99 -2.63 -9.32 -11.57
C ALA A 99 -2.90 -10.09 -12.86
N GLY A 100 -3.68 -9.48 -13.77
CA GLY A 100 -3.99 -9.98 -15.11
C GLY A 100 -2.93 -9.60 -16.14
N ASP A 101 -3.32 -9.16 -17.33
CA ASP A 101 -2.34 -8.68 -18.34
C ASP A 101 -1.59 -7.44 -17.84
N LYS A 102 -2.31 -6.59 -17.09
CA LYS A 102 -1.79 -5.41 -16.39
C LYS A 102 -2.08 -5.54 -14.91
N LEU A 103 -1.24 -4.92 -14.10
CA LEU A 103 -1.49 -4.78 -12.67
C LEU A 103 -2.49 -3.64 -12.47
N MET A 104 -3.65 -4.00 -11.96
CA MET A 104 -4.69 -3.03 -11.59
C MET A 104 -4.80 -2.95 -10.08
N ILE A 105 -4.60 -1.77 -9.51
CA ILE A 105 -4.87 -1.52 -8.10
C ILE A 105 -6.36 -1.20 -7.96
N ASN A 106 -7.10 -2.09 -7.30
CA ASN A 106 -8.55 -2.01 -7.17
C ASN A 106 -8.96 -1.15 -5.98
N SER A 107 -8.23 -1.26 -4.88
CA SER A 107 -8.50 -0.49 -3.67
C SER A 107 -7.23 -0.36 -2.84
N CYS A 108 -7.17 0.74 -2.09
CA CYS A 108 -6.21 0.93 -1.02
C CYS A 108 -6.95 1.45 0.21
N ALA A 109 -6.52 1.02 1.37
CA ALA A 109 -6.95 1.59 2.63
C ALA A 109 -5.76 1.69 3.58
N SER A 110 -5.83 2.69 4.44
CA SER A 110 -4.79 2.96 5.43
C SER A 110 -5.40 2.95 6.81
N GLU A 111 -4.69 2.34 7.75
CA GLU A 111 -5.09 2.25 9.13
C GLU A 111 -3.88 2.38 10.04
N GLN A 112 -4.13 2.83 11.26
CA GLN A 112 -3.14 2.76 12.32
C GLN A 112 -3.21 1.36 12.93
N GLY A 113 -2.34 0.48 12.46
CA GLY A 113 -2.27 -0.91 12.90
C GLY A 113 -1.31 -1.11 14.08
N LYS A 114 -1.20 -2.36 14.53
CA LYS A 114 -0.14 -2.75 15.48
C LYS A 114 1.21 -2.64 14.79
N VAL A 115 2.23 -2.17 15.52
CA VAL A 115 3.62 -2.11 15.03
C VAL A 115 4.04 -3.50 14.55
N VAL A 116 4.31 -3.64 13.26
CA VAL A 116 4.81 -4.89 12.67
C VAL A 116 6.21 -5.10 13.22
N THR A 117 6.36 -6.07 14.12
CA THR A 117 7.67 -6.42 14.68
C THR A 117 8.41 -7.35 13.71
N PRO A 118 9.75 -7.38 13.68
CA PRO A 118 10.51 -8.30 12.83
C PRO A 118 10.11 -9.77 13.00
N SER A 119 9.50 -10.12 14.13
CA SER A 119 8.92 -11.43 14.43
C SER A 119 7.80 -11.85 13.47
N ASP A 120 7.11 -10.88 12.84
CA ASP A 120 6.08 -11.10 11.81
C ASP A 120 6.69 -11.24 10.38
N GLU A 121 8.02 -11.10 10.24
CA GLU A 121 8.76 -11.30 8.99
C GLU A 121 9.00 -12.79 8.68
N LEU A 122 8.62 -13.73 9.57
CA LEU A 122 8.78 -15.18 9.35
C LEU A 122 7.70 -15.80 8.46
N ILE A 123 7.89 -15.73 7.13
CA ILE A 123 7.18 -16.49 6.09
C ILE A 123 8.16 -16.57 4.89
N ILE A 124 8.71 -17.68 4.37
CA ILE A 124 8.60 -19.14 4.47
C ILE A 124 9.99 -19.70 4.11
N ALA A 125 10.51 -20.68 4.85
CA ALA A 125 11.57 -21.56 4.34
C ALA A 125 10.92 -22.62 3.41
N PRO A 126 11.48 -22.92 2.22
CA PRO A 126 10.97 -24.01 1.40
C PRO A 126 11.19 -25.37 2.10
N PRO A 127 10.38 -26.40 1.82
CA PRO A 127 10.56 -27.74 2.39
C PRO A 127 11.91 -28.34 2.02
#